data_AF-A0A1F8SEZ2-F1
#
_entry.id   AF-A0A1F8SEZ2-F1
#
_cell.length_a   1.000
_cell.length_b   1.000
_cell.length_c   1.000
_cell.angle_alpha   90.00
_cell.angle_beta   90.00
_cell.angle_gamma   90.00
#
_symmetry.space_group_name_H-M   'P 1'
#
loop_
_entity.id
_entity.type
_entity.pdbx_description
1 polymer ?
#
loop_
_entity_poly.entity_id
_entity_poly.type
_entity_poly.pdbx_seq_one_letter_code
_entity_poly.pdbx_strand_id
1 'polypeptide(L)'
;MLLVECWNTFGDVGAASRSTNRKRSELEDLAAGRWGPDAQVGVVWVVRATGRNRALLQRYPEVFAARFPASSRDWVAALTVGTPPPGDPGLVWCDVGATRVFEWRR
;
A
#
# COMPACT_ATOMS: atom_id res chain seq x y z
N MET A 1 -9.32 -8.31 -5.84
CA MET A 1 -9.82 -7.28 -4.86
C MET A 1 -8.63 -6.44 -4.39
N LEU A 2 -8.85 -5.21 -3.90
CA LEU A 2 -7.78 -4.35 -3.39
C LEU A 2 -7.97 -3.97 -1.92
N LEU A 3 -6.91 -4.10 -1.13
CA LEU A 3 -6.78 -3.51 0.20
C LEU A 3 -5.97 -2.21 0.09
N VAL A 4 -6.67 -1.08 0.12
CA VAL A 4 -6.06 0.26 0.08
C VAL A 4 -6.09 0.85 1.48
N GLU A 5 -4.93 1.07 2.09
CA GLU A 5 -4.83 1.67 3.42
C GLU A 5 -4.25 3.09 3.34
N CYS A 6 -5.05 4.08 3.73
CA CYS A 6 -4.67 5.49 3.73
C CYS A 6 -4.07 5.91 5.09
N TRP A 7 -2.81 6.34 5.08
CA TRP A 7 -2.05 6.69 6.28
C TRP A 7 -1.74 8.20 6.33
N ASN A 8 -2.43 8.93 7.21
CA ASN A 8 -2.11 10.34 7.46
C ASN A 8 -0.84 10.51 8.30
N THR A 9 -0.63 9.61 9.26
CA THR A 9 0.54 9.55 10.14
C THR A 9 0.73 8.11 10.62
N PHE A 10 1.96 7.78 11.02
CA PHE A 10 2.27 6.54 11.72
C PHE A 10 2.52 6.81 13.20
N GLY A 11 1.82 6.05 14.06
CA GLY A 11 2.19 5.88 15.46
C GLY A 11 3.24 4.78 15.60
N ASP A 12 2.90 3.59 15.10
CA ASP A 12 3.77 2.41 15.06
C ASP A 12 3.63 1.69 13.71
N VAL A 13 4.73 1.66 12.94
CA VAL A 13 4.79 1.03 11.61
C VAL A 13 4.69 -0.49 11.69
N GLY A 14 5.23 -1.10 12.75
CA GLY A 14 5.17 -2.54 12.97
C GLY A 14 3.75 -2.99 13.31
N ALA A 15 3.06 -2.26 14.18
CA ALA A 15 1.65 -2.50 14.48
C ALA A 15 0.77 -2.30 13.23
N ALA A 16 1.00 -1.24 12.46
CA ALA A 16 0.34 -1.01 11.17
C ALA A 16 0.55 -2.20 10.22
N SER A 17 1.80 -2.65 10.08
CA SER A 17 2.16 -3.80 9.24
C SER A 17 1.43 -5.09 9.63
N ARG A 18 1.41 -5.44 10.92
CA ARG A 18 0.68 -6.62 11.42
C ARG A 18 -0.83 -6.48 11.19
N SER A 19 -1.39 -5.30 11.41
CA SER A 19 -2.80 -5.02 11.13
C SER A 19 -3.13 -5.21 9.65
N THR A 20 -2.29 -4.72 8.72
CA THR A 20 -2.46 -4.95 7.28
C THR A 20 -2.44 -6.43 6.96
N ASN A 21 -1.50 -7.21 7.51
CA ASN A 21 -1.39 -8.64 7.22
C ASN A 21 -2.64 -9.40 7.68
N ARG A 22 -3.18 -9.07 8.86
CA ARG A 22 -4.44 -9.63 9.34
C ARG A 22 -5.60 -9.30 8.38
N LYS A 23 -5.76 -8.03 8.00
CA LYS A 23 -6.81 -7.60 7.06
C LYS A 23 -6.66 -8.27 5.70
N ARG A 24 -5.42 -8.42 5.21
CA ARG A 24 -5.13 -9.11 3.94
C ARG A 24 -5.62 -10.55 4.00
N SER A 25 -5.31 -11.29 5.05
CA SER A 25 -5.76 -12.67 5.25
C SER A 25 -7.30 -12.75 5.26
N GLU A 26 -7.97 -11.89 6.03
CA GLU A 26 -9.44 -11.82 6.07
C GLU A 26 -10.05 -11.54 4.68
N LEU A 27 -9.41 -10.67 3.90
CA LEU A 27 -9.82 -10.35 2.54
C LEU A 27 -9.53 -11.50 1.55
N GLU A 28 -8.45 -12.25 1.73
CA GLU A 28 -8.12 -13.41 0.89
C GLU A 28 -9.19 -14.51 1.05
N ASP A 29 -9.60 -14.80 2.28
CA ASP A 29 -10.68 -15.75 2.56
C ASP A 29 -12.01 -15.30 1.92
N LEU A 30 -12.34 -14.01 2.06
CA LEU A 30 -13.52 -13.43 1.41
C LEU A 30 -13.42 -13.49 -0.13
N ALA A 31 -12.24 -13.22 -0.68
CA ALA A 31 -12.01 -13.24 -2.11
C ALA A 31 -12.21 -14.65 -2.67
N ALA A 32 -11.62 -15.65 -2.00
CA ALA A 32 -11.73 -17.04 -2.37
C ALA A 32 -13.20 -17.51 -2.37
N GLY A 33 -13.95 -17.17 -1.32
CA GLY A 33 -15.37 -17.52 -1.21
C GLY A 33 -16.26 -16.89 -2.28
N ARG A 34 -15.89 -15.71 -2.81
CA ARG A 34 -16.71 -14.96 -3.78
C ARG A 34 -16.32 -15.17 -5.23
N TRP A 35 -15.02 -15.28 -5.53
CA TRP A 35 -14.48 -15.31 -6.89
C TRP A 35 -13.66 -16.56 -7.20
N GLY A 36 -13.58 -17.52 -6.27
CA GLY A 36 -12.85 -18.79 -6.43
C GLY A 36 -11.44 -18.77 -5.85
N PRO A 37 -10.81 -19.95 -5.68
CA PRO A 37 -9.57 -20.12 -4.91
C PRO A 37 -8.37 -19.33 -5.45
N ASP A 38 -8.37 -18.98 -6.74
CA ASP A 38 -7.28 -18.22 -7.37
C ASP A 38 -7.42 -16.70 -7.20
N ALA A 39 -8.51 -16.23 -6.57
CA ALA A 39 -8.77 -14.80 -6.41
C ALA A 39 -7.67 -14.12 -5.57
N GLN A 40 -7.06 -13.08 -6.14
CA GLN A 40 -5.96 -12.36 -5.50
C GLN A 40 -6.43 -11.07 -4.80
N VAL A 41 -5.72 -10.74 -3.72
CA VAL A 41 -5.87 -9.47 -2.99
C VAL A 41 -4.59 -8.65 -3.13
N GLY A 42 -4.66 -7.57 -3.90
CA GLY A 42 -3.58 -6.59 -3.98
C GLY A 42 -3.58 -5.68 -2.75
N VAL A 43 -2.40 -5.34 -2.23
CA VAL A 43 -2.26 -4.50 -1.02
C VAL A 43 -1.43 -3.27 -1.32
N VAL A 44 -1.93 -2.09 -0.97
CA VAL A 44 -1.18 -0.84 -1.14
C VAL A 44 -1.38 0.11 0.03
N TRP A 45 -0.27 0.70 0.49
CA TRP A 45 -0.28 1.82 1.42
C TRP A 45 -0.24 3.14 0.67
N VAL A 46 -1.22 4.00 0.96
CA VAL A 46 -1.29 5.37 0.44
C VAL A 46 -0.93 6.31 1.58
N VAL A 47 0.30 6.80 1.59
CA VAL A 47 0.84 7.58 2.71
C VAL A 47 0.78 9.07 2.40
N ARG A 48 0.29 9.89 3.33
CA ARG A 48 0.32 11.36 3.15
C ARG A 48 1.76 11.87 3.19
N ALA A 49 2.13 12.69 2.21
CA ALA A 49 3.49 13.17 2.00
C ALA A 49 3.91 14.34 2.91
N THR A 50 3.62 14.22 4.21
CA THR A 50 4.04 15.18 5.25
C THR A 50 5.54 15.08 5.52
N GLY A 51 6.13 16.14 6.09
CA GLY A 51 7.55 16.11 6.48
C GLY A 51 7.89 14.96 7.44
N ARG A 52 7.00 14.68 8.41
CA ARG A 52 7.14 13.56 9.36
C ARG A 52 7.18 12.20 8.64
N ASN A 53 6.25 11.94 7.73
CA ASN A 53 6.20 10.65 7.04
C ASN A 53 7.38 10.48 6.08
N ARG A 54 7.79 11.56 5.39
CA ARG A 54 8.99 11.53 4.55
C ARG A 54 10.24 11.22 5.36
N ALA A 55 10.44 11.90 6.48
CA ALA A 55 11.56 11.65 7.37
C ALA A 55 11.56 10.21 7.91
N LEU A 56 10.40 9.64 8.23
CA LEU A 56 10.27 8.26 8.68
C LEU A 56 10.69 7.26 7.59
N LEU A 57 10.17 7.41 6.37
CA LEU A 57 10.49 6.50 5.26
C LEU A 57 11.96 6.63 4.83
N GLN A 58 12.51 7.85 4.82
CA GLN A 58 13.92 8.11 4.53
C GLN A 58 14.87 7.58 5.61
N ARG A 59 14.41 7.48 6.87
CA ARG A 59 15.22 6.95 7.96
C ARG A 59 15.36 5.43 7.91
N TYR A 60 14.38 4.72 7.35
CA TYR A 60 14.37 3.26 7.27
C TYR A 60 14.00 2.75 5.87
N PRO A 61 14.69 3.17 4.80
CA PRO A 61 14.26 2.90 3.42
C PRO A 61 14.17 1.41 3.14
N GLU A 62 15.12 0.61 3.64
CA GLU A 62 15.15 -0.84 3.42
C GLU A 62 13.99 -1.58 4.09
N VAL A 63 13.50 -1.10 5.24
CA VAL A 63 12.35 -1.71 5.93
C VAL A 63 11.09 -1.55 5.08
N PHE A 64 10.89 -0.36 4.52
CA PHE A 64 9.76 -0.12 3.62
C PHE A 64 9.96 -0.81 2.27
N ALA A 65 11.19 -0.86 1.75
CA ALA A 65 11.50 -1.50 0.47
C ALA A 65 11.27 -3.01 0.49
N ALA A 66 11.66 -3.67 1.58
CA ALA A 66 11.41 -5.09 1.79
C ALA A 66 9.91 -5.40 1.93
N ARG A 67 9.15 -4.51 2.56
CA ARG A 67 7.69 -4.69 2.72
C ARG A 67 6.91 -4.38 1.45
N PHE A 68 7.36 -3.40 0.68
CA PHE A 68 6.68 -2.92 -0.53
C PHE A 68 7.60 -3.06 -1.74
N PRO A 69 7.80 -4.30 -2.24
CA PRO A 69 8.72 -4.57 -3.34
C PRO A 69 8.13 -4.19 -4.70
N ALA A 70 6.81 -4.01 -4.82
CA ALA A 70 6.17 -3.70 -6.09
C ALA A 70 6.51 -2.29 -6.62
N SER A 71 6.38 -2.14 -7.93
CA SER A 71 6.48 -0.86 -8.62
C SER A 71 5.43 0.13 -8.11
N SER A 72 5.88 1.22 -7.49
CA SER A 72 5.00 2.31 -7.05
C SER A 72 4.28 2.97 -8.24
N ARG A 73 4.92 3.01 -9.41
CA ARG A 73 4.32 3.51 -10.65
C ARG A 73 3.12 2.68 -11.08
N ASP A 74 3.27 1.36 -11.08
CA ASP A 74 2.21 0.46 -11.53
C ASP A 74 1.04 0.49 -10.55
N TRP A 75 1.33 0.67 -9.25
CA TRP A 75 0.31 0.94 -8.24
C TRP A 75 -0.41 2.27 -8.45
N VAL A 76 0.30 3.36 -8.81
CA VAL A 76 -0.35 4.63 -9.16
C VAL A 76 -1.27 4.45 -10.38
N ALA A 77 -0.81 3.77 -11.43
CA ALA A 77 -1.61 3.47 -12.61
C ALA A 77 -2.86 2.64 -12.26
N ALA A 78 -2.72 1.60 -11.42
CA ALA A 78 -3.84 0.78 -10.98
C ALA A 78 -4.89 1.60 -10.19
N LEU A 79 -4.43 2.51 -9.32
CA LEU A 79 -5.31 3.33 -8.48
C LEU A 79 -5.99 4.48 -9.25
N THR A 80 -5.39 4.98 -10.32
CA THR A 80 -5.86 6.21 -11.01
C THR A 80 -6.47 5.95 -12.38
N VAL A 81 -5.98 4.93 -13.09
CA VAL A 81 -6.40 4.58 -14.45
C VAL A 81 -7.19 3.26 -14.47
N GLY A 82 -7.05 2.43 -13.43
CA GLY A 82 -7.73 1.13 -13.33
C GLY A 82 -7.00 0.00 -14.07
N THR A 83 -5.69 0.13 -14.33
CA THR A 83 -4.89 -0.98 -14.82
C THR A 83 -4.83 -2.12 -13.79
N PRO A 84 -4.55 -3.37 -14.20
CA PRO A 84 -4.38 -4.46 -13.25
C PRO A 84 -3.30 -4.11 -12.19
N PRO A 85 -3.59 -4.35 -10.89
CA PRO A 85 -2.64 -4.09 -9.83
C PRO A 85 -1.47 -5.08 -9.87
N PRO A 86 -0.26 -4.69 -9.41
CA PRO A 86 0.82 -5.63 -9.15
C PRO A 86 0.40 -6.72 -8.13
N GLY A 87 0.99 -7.91 -8.25
CA GLY A 87 0.76 -9.01 -7.31
C GLY A 87 1.41 -8.78 -5.93
N ASP A 88 2.48 -8.00 -5.89
CA ASP A 88 3.21 -7.67 -4.68
C ASP A 88 2.71 -6.37 -4.00
N PRO A 89 2.92 -6.22 -2.67
CA PRO A 89 2.50 -5.03 -1.95
C PRO A 89 3.18 -3.74 -2.44
N GLY A 90 2.40 -2.67 -2.48
CA GLY A 90 2.85 -1.34 -2.92
C GLY A 90 2.85 -0.29 -1.82
N LEU A 91 3.66 0.75 -2.04
CA LEU A 91 3.57 2.01 -1.31
C LEU A 91 3.58 3.17 -2.28
N VAL A 92 2.65 4.09 -2.11
CA VAL A 92 2.50 5.32 -2.89
C VAL A 92 2.34 6.51 -1.96
N TRP A 93 2.71 7.70 -2.44
CA TRP A 93 2.41 8.94 -1.75
C TRP A 93 1.06 9.49 -2.16
N CYS A 94 0.40 10.15 -1.22
CA CYS A 94 -0.66 11.11 -1.47
C CYS A 94 -0.16 12.50 -1.06
N ASP A 95 -0.47 13.54 -1.82
CA ASP A 95 -0.05 14.89 -1.46
C ASP A 95 -0.71 15.36 -0.15
N VAL A 96 -0.19 16.45 0.41
CA VAL A 96 -0.69 16.99 1.69
C VAL A 96 -2.15 17.44 1.59
N GLY A 97 -2.64 17.81 0.40
CA GLY A 97 -4.04 18.17 0.15
C GLY A 97 -5.00 16.98 -0.08
N ALA A 98 -4.49 15.75 -0.18
CA ALA A 98 -5.27 14.58 -0.59
C ALA A 98 -5.97 14.71 -1.96
N THR A 99 -5.33 15.41 -2.88
CA THR A 99 -5.81 15.66 -4.24
C THR A 99 -5.16 14.77 -5.30
N ARG A 100 -3.97 14.24 -5.01
CA ARG A 100 -3.20 13.41 -5.96
C ARG A 100 -2.44 12.29 -5.28
N VAL A 101 -2.29 11.19 -6.00
CA VAL A 101 -1.43 10.05 -5.63
C VAL A 101 -0.25 10.02 -6.61
N PHE A 102 0.96 9.75 -6.10
CA PHE A 102 2.18 9.72 -6.89
C PHE A 102 3.20 8.73 -6.32
N GLU A 103 4.19 8.40 -7.15
CA GLU A 103 5.19 7.37 -6.87
C GLU A 103 5.99 7.68 -5.59
N TRP A 104 6.18 6.67 -4.76
CA TRP A 104 7.30 6.62 -3.84
C TRP A 104 8.55 6.16 -4.60
N ARG A 105 9.54 7.05 -4.66
CA ARG A 105 10.85 6.79 -5.24
C ARG A 105 11.85 6.58 -4.10
N ARG A 106 12.62 5.50 -4.22
CA ARG A 106 13.72 5.17 -3.31
C ARG A 106 14.90 6.10 -3.56
#